data_AF-A0A2H6N996-F1
#
_entry.id   AF-A0A2H6N996-F1
#
_cell.length_a   1.000
_cell.length_b   1.000
_cell.length_c   1.000
_cell.angle_alpha   90.00
_cell.angle_beta   90.00
_cell.angle_gamma   90.00
#
_symmetry.space_group_name_H-M   'P 1'
#
loop_
_entity.id
_entity.type
_entity.pdbx_description
1 polymer ?
#
loop_
_entity_poly.entity_id
_entity_poly.type
_entity_poly.pdbx_seq_one_letter_code
_entity_poly.pdbx_strand_id
1 'polypeptide(L)'
;RIIDVHLISAKTGYGIETLISKLQRSWKLNGDVYLVGAANSGKSTLFNTLLHSDYCKSKASEVIHRATISPFPGTTLNLLKFPIINPTPYRVLRRQERLKEDLEKSEEDLSINEQQQLNILKKQGYLIGRIGRTFKQLGKNEKNIEIDFDVEALSINMEEEPSTPCKAHTPKIELTYNEVKDCRWFYDTPGIIKDECVLNLLTEKEIKCVLPTFAIVPRTFILKPGMTLFLGALGRIDYLQGNQSSWFSVVASNLLPVHITFTEK
;
A
#
# COMPACT_ATOMS: atom_id res chain seq x y z
N ARG A 1 20.21 -11.15 11.02
CA ARG A 1 20.07 -10.12 12.08
C ARG A 1 19.10 -9.05 11.58
N ILE A 2 18.11 -8.66 12.38
CA ILE A 2 17.19 -7.56 12.05
C ILE A 2 17.93 -6.23 12.27
N ILE A 3 17.88 -5.32 11.29
CA ILE A 3 18.61 -4.04 11.33
C ILE A 3 17.72 -2.91 11.87
N ASP A 4 16.45 -2.84 11.43
CA ASP A 4 15.48 -1.82 11.85
C ASP A 4 14.04 -2.35 11.66
N VAL A 5 13.07 -1.72 12.31
CA VAL A 5 11.63 -2.05 12.21
C VAL A 5 10.83 -0.77 12.01
N HIS A 6 9.97 -0.75 11.00
CA HIS A 6 9.16 0.42 10.65
C HIS A 6 7.70 0.06 10.51
N LEU A 7 6.84 0.85 11.16
CA LEU A 7 5.40 0.85 10.89
C LEU A 7 5.12 1.80 9.73
N ILE A 8 4.45 1.30 8.70
CA ILE A 8 4.14 2.08 7.49
C ILE A 8 2.72 1.81 7.02
N SER A 9 2.19 2.74 6.24
CA SER A 9 1.03 2.51 5.38
C SER A 9 1.39 2.94 3.97
N ALA A 10 1.56 1.96 3.08
CA ALA A 10 1.85 2.25 1.67
C ALA A 10 0.71 3.01 0.97
N LYS A 11 -0.54 2.79 1.42
CA LYS A 11 -1.75 3.44 0.88
C LYS A 11 -1.87 4.89 1.31
N THR A 12 -1.61 5.21 2.58
CA THR A 12 -1.76 6.58 3.12
C THR A 12 -0.43 7.35 3.17
N GLY A 13 0.67 6.70 2.77
CA GLY A 13 2.02 7.26 2.81
C GLY A 13 2.64 7.39 4.20
N TYR A 14 1.92 7.02 5.27
CA TYR A 14 2.42 7.12 6.63
C TYR A 14 3.70 6.29 6.82
N GLY A 15 4.72 6.89 7.44
CA GLY A 15 6.00 6.24 7.75
C GLY A 15 6.91 5.98 6.55
N ILE A 16 6.47 6.23 5.31
CA ILE A 16 7.24 5.92 4.09
C ILE A 16 8.49 6.79 3.97
N GLU A 17 8.41 8.10 4.21
CA GLU A 17 9.59 8.99 4.14
C GLU A 17 10.64 8.65 5.21
N THR A 18 10.19 8.18 6.38
CA THR A 18 11.06 7.67 7.44
C THR A 18 11.75 6.39 7.00
N LEU A 19 11.00 5.45 6.41
CA LEU A 19 11.54 4.21 5.84
C LEU A 19 12.60 4.52 4.78
N ILE A 20 12.32 5.41 3.82
CA ILE A 20 13.26 5.81 2.76
C ILE A 20 14.54 6.39 3.37
N SER A 21 14.42 7.27 4.37
CA SER A 21 15.57 7.86 5.05
C SER A 21 16.45 6.78 5.69
N LYS A 22 15.82 5.77 6.28
CA LYS A 22 16.52 4.66 6.93
C LYS A 22 17.16 3.73 5.92
N LEU A 23 16.47 3.37 4.84
CA LEU A 23 17.02 2.62 3.72
C LEU A 23 18.25 3.31 3.13
N GLN A 24 18.16 4.61 2.80
CA GLN A 24 19.29 5.36 2.24
C GLN A 24 20.50 5.41 3.19
N ARG A 25 20.26 5.53 4.51
CA ARG A 25 21.33 5.58 5.54
C ARG A 25 21.96 4.22 5.84
N SER A 26 21.17 3.15 5.89
CA SER A 26 21.63 1.81 6.29
C SER A 26 22.25 1.04 5.13
N TRP A 27 21.68 1.17 3.93
CA TRP A 27 22.09 0.44 2.75
C TRP A 27 23.36 1.02 2.11
N LYS A 28 23.54 2.35 2.09
CA LYS A 28 24.77 3.03 1.59
C LYS A 28 25.31 2.47 0.25
N LEU A 29 24.45 2.02 -0.67
CA LEU A 29 24.77 1.40 -1.98
C LEU A 29 25.22 -0.08 -1.95
N ASN A 30 25.03 -0.78 -0.82
CA ASN A 30 25.42 -2.18 -0.64
C ASN A 30 24.48 -3.16 -1.38
N GLY A 31 24.64 -3.26 -2.70
CA GLY A 31 23.97 -4.26 -3.54
C GLY A 31 22.53 -3.93 -3.86
N ASP A 32 21.77 -4.87 -4.39
CA ASP A 32 20.36 -4.68 -4.73
C ASP A 32 19.44 -4.89 -3.52
N VAL A 33 18.20 -4.43 -3.62
CA VAL A 33 17.19 -4.54 -2.55
C VAL A 33 16.03 -5.39 -3.05
N TYR A 34 15.63 -6.38 -2.25
CA TYR A 34 14.55 -7.31 -2.57
C TYR A 34 13.40 -7.13 -1.58
N LEU A 35 12.20 -6.86 -2.11
CA LEU A 35 10.98 -6.81 -1.33
C LEU A 35 10.38 -8.20 -1.22
N VAL A 36 10.37 -8.77 -0.02
CA VAL A 36 9.92 -10.15 0.25
C VAL A 36 8.80 -10.14 1.27
N GLY A 37 7.82 -11.03 1.09
CA GLY A 37 6.69 -11.16 2.01
C GLY A 37 5.56 -12.01 1.43
N ALA A 38 4.61 -12.36 2.30
CA ALA A 38 3.48 -13.20 1.92
C ALA A 38 2.61 -12.56 0.82
N ALA A 39 1.83 -13.37 0.10
CA ALA A 39 0.73 -12.85 -0.71
C ALA A 39 -0.20 -11.96 0.15
N ASN A 40 -0.77 -10.90 -0.45
CA ASN A 40 -1.67 -9.94 0.22
C ASN A 40 -1.06 -9.12 1.38
N SER A 41 0.25 -9.15 1.60
CA SER A 41 0.91 -8.33 2.62
C SER A 41 1.13 -6.86 2.21
N GLY A 42 0.62 -6.43 1.06
CA GLY A 42 0.78 -5.06 0.55
C GLY A 42 2.09 -4.74 -0.17
N LYS A 43 2.84 -5.76 -0.62
CA LYS A 43 4.13 -5.58 -1.34
C LYS A 43 4.00 -4.72 -2.59
N SER A 44 3.06 -5.05 -3.48
CA SER A 44 2.88 -4.32 -4.74
C SER A 44 2.45 -2.87 -4.49
N THR A 45 1.63 -2.64 -3.46
CA THR A 45 1.29 -1.28 -3.01
C THR A 45 2.55 -0.54 -2.56
N LEU A 46 3.38 -1.14 -1.71
CA LEU A 46 4.65 -0.54 -1.27
C LEU A 46 5.61 -0.29 -2.43
N PHE A 47 5.73 -1.22 -3.38
CA PHE A 47 6.56 -1.07 -4.57
C PHE A 47 6.13 0.16 -5.38
N ASN A 48 4.83 0.30 -5.65
CA ASN A 48 4.27 1.45 -6.37
C ASN A 48 4.50 2.76 -5.59
N THR A 49 4.27 2.75 -4.28
CA THR A 49 4.52 3.91 -3.43
C THR A 49 5.99 4.34 -3.48
N LEU A 50 6.94 3.39 -3.42
CA LEU A 50 8.37 3.68 -3.51
C LEU A 50 8.80 4.08 -4.92
N LEU A 51 8.19 3.52 -5.96
CA LEU A 51 8.41 3.89 -7.37
C LEU A 51 8.10 5.38 -7.60
N HIS A 52 7.07 5.90 -6.94
CA HIS A 52 6.68 7.31 -7.01
C HIS A 52 7.41 8.22 -6.02
N SER A 53 8.27 7.68 -5.16
CA SER A 53 8.99 8.45 -4.13
C SER A 53 10.41 8.86 -4.56
N ASP A 54 11.08 9.63 -3.69
CA ASP A 54 12.52 9.92 -3.75
C ASP A 54 13.45 8.70 -3.72
N TYR A 55 12.94 7.50 -3.48
CA TYR A 55 13.75 6.28 -3.50
C TYR A 55 14.07 5.81 -4.92
N CYS A 56 13.19 6.08 -5.89
CA CYS A 56 13.36 5.73 -7.29
C CYS A 56 14.04 6.87 -8.07
N LYS A 57 14.80 6.55 -9.12
CA LYS A 57 15.30 7.57 -10.04
C LYS A 57 14.13 8.25 -10.79
N SER A 58 14.13 9.58 -10.85
CA SER A 58 13.01 10.40 -11.34
C SER A 58 12.47 10.01 -12.72
N LYS A 59 13.34 9.61 -13.66
CA LYS A 59 12.96 9.19 -15.02
C LYS A 59 12.32 7.80 -15.09
N ALA A 60 12.53 6.95 -14.10
CA ALA A 60 12.20 5.53 -14.19
C ALA A 60 10.73 5.23 -13.88
N SER A 61 10.03 6.07 -13.12
CA SER A 61 8.64 5.80 -12.77
C SER A 61 7.70 5.83 -13.97
N GLU A 62 7.90 6.75 -14.91
CA GLU A 62 7.03 6.88 -16.10
C GLU A 62 7.20 5.71 -17.06
N VAL A 63 8.42 5.16 -17.13
CA VAL A 63 8.77 4.02 -17.99
C VAL A 63 8.25 2.71 -17.39
N ILE A 64 8.40 2.55 -16.08
CA ILE A 64 8.06 1.30 -15.38
C ILE A 64 6.55 1.19 -15.15
N HIS A 65 5.86 2.29 -14.83
CA HIS A 65 4.40 2.28 -14.60
C HIS A 65 3.61 1.73 -15.80
N ARG A 66 4.07 1.99 -17.03
CA ARG A 66 3.46 1.44 -18.26
C ARG A 66 3.66 -0.07 -18.42
N ALA A 67 4.61 -0.67 -17.72
CA ALA A 67 4.96 -2.08 -17.82
C ALA A 67 4.39 -2.96 -16.68
N THR A 68 3.88 -2.35 -15.60
CA THR A 68 3.49 -3.05 -14.36
C THR A 68 2.00 -3.32 -14.22
N ILE A 69 1.14 -2.76 -15.09
CA ILE A 69 -0.31 -2.97 -15.02
C ILE A 69 -0.63 -4.35 -15.60
N SER A 70 -0.75 -5.36 -14.73
CA SER A 70 -1.30 -6.67 -15.09
C SER A 70 -2.82 -6.68 -14.85
N PRO A 71 -3.64 -7.20 -15.78
CA PRO A 71 -5.08 -7.26 -15.64
C PRO A 71 -5.59 -8.40 -14.73
N PHE A 72 -4.72 -9.22 -14.14
CA PHE A 72 -5.14 -10.37 -13.32
C PHE A 72 -5.07 -10.09 -11.81
N PRO A 73 -6.16 -10.33 -11.04
CA PRO A 73 -6.07 -10.39 -9.59
C PRO A 73 -5.32 -11.67 -9.21
N GLY A 74 -4.19 -11.53 -8.50
CA GLY A 74 -3.55 -12.66 -7.82
C GLY A 74 -2.10 -13.00 -8.15
N THR A 75 -1.28 -12.16 -8.78
CA THR A 75 0.21 -12.12 -8.62
C THR A 75 0.91 -11.20 -9.62
N THR A 76 2.13 -10.79 -9.29
CA THR A 76 3.14 -10.28 -10.23
C THR A 76 3.75 -11.47 -11.00
N LEU A 77 3.30 -11.74 -12.25
CA LEU A 77 3.82 -12.85 -13.07
C LEU A 77 5.28 -12.65 -13.53
N ASN A 78 5.82 -11.42 -13.46
CA ASN A 78 7.21 -11.08 -13.77
C ASN A 78 7.87 -10.37 -12.58
N LEU A 79 9.16 -10.64 -12.32
CA LEU A 79 9.97 -9.91 -11.35
C LEU A 79 10.07 -8.43 -11.78
N LEU A 80 9.26 -7.57 -11.15
CA LEU A 80 9.30 -6.14 -11.40
C LEU A 80 10.48 -5.51 -10.67
N LYS A 81 11.08 -4.48 -11.28
CA LYS A 81 12.19 -3.76 -10.65
C LYS A 81 12.27 -2.30 -11.08
N PHE A 82 12.79 -1.45 -10.19
CA PHE A 82 13.14 -0.07 -10.52
C PHE A 82 14.55 0.30 -10.05
N PRO A 83 15.23 1.23 -10.75
CA PRO A 83 16.55 1.69 -10.34
C PRO A 83 16.46 2.61 -9.11
N ILE A 84 17.24 2.29 -8.09
CA ILE A 84 17.34 3.06 -6.85
C ILE A 84 18.14 4.33 -7.11
N ILE A 85 17.72 5.44 -6.52
CA ILE A 85 18.49 6.69 -6.56
C ILE A 85 19.80 6.52 -5.77
N ASN A 86 20.91 7.00 -6.33
CA ASN A 86 22.16 7.09 -5.57
C ASN A 86 22.04 8.21 -4.50
N PRO A 87 22.13 7.91 -3.19
CA PRO A 87 21.99 8.88 -2.12
C PRO A 87 23.30 9.65 -1.89
N THR A 88 23.70 10.47 -2.87
CA THR A 88 24.87 11.34 -2.71
C THR A 88 24.66 12.36 -1.59
N PRO A 89 25.72 12.87 -0.91
CA PRO A 89 25.57 13.84 0.17
C PRO A 89 24.70 15.04 -0.20
N TYR A 90 24.89 15.58 -1.42
CA TYR A 90 24.06 16.65 -1.97
C TYR A 90 22.57 16.27 -2.06
N ARG A 91 22.26 15.07 -2.58
CA ARG A 91 20.87 14.60 -2.73
C ARG A 91 20.20 14.36 -1.39
N VAL A 92 20.94 13.78 -0.45
CA VAL A 92 20.46 13.54 0.91
C VAL A 92 20.17 14.87 1.61
N LEU A 93 21.04 15.87 1.46
CA LEU A 93 20.85 17.20 2.02
C LEU A 93 19.63 17.91 1.42
N ARG A 94 19.50 17.95 0.09
CA ARG A 94 18.32 18.54 -0.59
C ARG A 94 17.01 17.89 -0.16
N ARG A 95 17.00 16.57 0.00
CA ARG A 95 15.81 15.85 0.49
C ARG A 95 15.50 16.22 1.95
N GLN A 96 16.51 16.40 2.79
CA GLN A 96 16.31 16.85 4.18
C GLN A 96 15.72 18.26 4.23
N GLU A 97 16.20 19.18 3.38
CA GLU A 97 15.61 20.53 3.23
C GLU A 97 14.13 20.44 2.86
N ARG A 98 13.79 19.68 1.80
CA ARG A 98 12.38 19.45 1.42
C ARG A 98 11.54 18.89 2.56
N LEU A 99 12.01 17.85 3.25
CA LEU A 99 11.26 17.24 4.34
C LEU A 99 11.03 18.22 5.50
N LYS A 100 11.98 19.13 5.76
CA LYS A 100 11.82 20.19 6.74
C LYS A 100 10.75 21.21 6.29
N GLU A 101 10.81 21.64 5.03
CA GLU A 101 9.77 22.51 4.45
C GLU A 101 8.39 21.86 4.49
N ASP A 102 8.28 20.56 4.18
CA ASP A 102 7.01 19.83 4.19
C ASP A 102 6.40 19.68 5.60
N LEU A 103 7.24 19.73 6.65
CA LEU A 103 6.81 19.78 8.06
C LEU A 103 6.35 21.18 8.47
N GLU A 104 6.94 22.23 7.89
CA GLU A 104 6.59 23.63 8.16
C GLU A 104 5.32 24.05 7.40
N LYS A 105 5.01 23.43 6.26
CA LYS A 105 3.79 23.69 5.48
C LYS A 105 2.52 23.29 6.23
N SER A 106 1.62 24.26 6.37
CA SER A 106 0.29 24.04 6.93
C SER A 106 -0.57 23.22 5.95
N GLU A 107 -1.73 22.76 6.41
CA GLU A 107 -2.68 22.06 5.53
C GLU A 107 -3.35 22.98 4.52
N GLU A 108 -3.41 24.28 4.82
CA GLU A 108 -4.01 25.31 3.98
C GLU A 108 -3.15 25.62 2.75
N ASP A 109 -1.84 25.37 2.83
CA ASP A 109 -0.88 25.60 1.74
C ASP A 109 -0.92 24.51 0.65
N LEU A 110 -1.70 23.46 0.85
CA LEU A 110 -1.80 22.32 -0.07
C LEU A 110 -2.75 22.61 -1.24
N SER A 111 -2.60 21.82 -2.31
CA SER A 111 -3.57 21.86 -3.41
C SER A 111 -4.96 21.41 -2.93
N ILE A 112 -6.01 21.94 -3.57
CA ILE A 112 -7.41 21.62 -3.22
C ILE A 112 -7.65 20.11 -3.22
N ASN A 113 -7.11 19.38 -4.20
CA ASN A 113 -7.26 17.93 -4.31
C ASN A 113 -6.57 17.20 -3.15
N GLU A 114 -5.36 17.60 -2.78
CA GLU A 114 -4.64 17.03 -1.63
C GLU A 114 -5.38 17.31 -0.33
N GLN A 115 -5.91 18.52 -0.15
CA GLN A 115 -6.71 18.87 1.02
C GLN A 115 -7.96 18.00 1.13
N GLN A 116 -8.69 17.79 0.02
CA GLN A 116 -9.87 16.92 -0.01
C GLN A 116 -9.50 15.48 0.37
N GLN A 117 -8.43 14.94 -0.21
CA GLN A 117 -7.97 13.58 0.08
C GLN A 117 -7.53 13.43 1.55
N LEU A 118 -6.80 14.42 2.08
CA LEU A 118 -6.43 14.46 3.49
C LEU A 118 -7.65 14.50 4.40
N ASN A 119 -8.65 15.32 4.08
CA ASN A 119 -9.87 15.44 4.86
C ASN A 119 -10.65 14.12 4.89
N ILE A 120 -10.73 13.39 3.78
CA ILE A 120 -11.37 12.06 3.73
C ILE A 120 -10.62 11.07 4.64
N LEU A 121 -9.30 10.99 4.51
CA LEU A 121 -8.49 10.05 5.29
C LEU A 121 -8.49 10.39 6.79
N LYS A 122 -8.47 11.68 7.14
CA LYS A 122 -8.58 12.15 8.52
C LYS A 122 -9.94 11.85 9.15
N LYS A 123 -11.03 12.07 8.42
CA LYS A 123 -12.38 11.69 8.87
C LYS A 123 -12.48 10.20 9.17
N GLN A 124 -11.71 9.38 8.46
CA GLN A 124 -11.62 7.93 8.68
C GLN A 124 -10.63 7.53 9.79
N GLY A 125 -9.96 8.48 10.43
CA GLY A 125 -9.02 8.24 11.53
C GLY A 125 -7.66 7.68 11.11
N TYR A 126 -7.29 7.79 9.83
CA TYR A 126 -6.02 7.26 9.34
C TYR A 126 -4.83 8.14 9.70
N LEU A 127 -3.70 7.50 9.98
CA LEU A 127 -2.40 8.15 9.98
C LEU A 127 -1.96 8.38 8.53
N ILE A 128 -1.53 9.61 8.21
CA ILE A 128 -1.22 10.03 6.85
C ILE A 128 0.23 10.51 6.79
N GLY A 129 0.91 10.21 5.69
CA GLY A 129 2.23 10.75 5.39
C GLY A 129 2.27 11.32 3.97
N ARG A 130 2.91 12.48 3.82
CA ARG A 130 3.12 13.12 2.52
C ARG A 130 4.38 12.51 1.88
N ILE A 131 4.24 11.92 0.71
CA ILE A 131 5.36 11.38 -0.05
C ILE A 131 5.67 12.33 -1.19
N GLY A 132 6.92 12.75 -1.28
CA GLY A 132 7.34 13.72 -2.27
C GLY A 132 8.48 13.24 -3.16
N ARG A 133 8.78 14.08 -4.15
CA ARG A 133 9.96 13.99 -5.01
C ARG A 133 10.73 15.30 -4.92
N THR A 134 11.94 15.20 -4.40
CA THR A 134 12.93 16.29 -4.31
C THR A 134 13.46 16.65 -5.69
N PHE A 135 13.67 15.66 -6.56
CA PHE A 135 14.22 15.87 -7.90
C PHE A 135 13.14 15.60 -8.95
N LYS A 136 12.38 16.64 -9.31
CA LYS A 136 11.49 16.62 -10.47
C LYS A 136 12.27 17.10 -11.69
N GLN A 137 12.16 16.39 -12.81
CA GLN A 137 12.62 16.93 -14.08
C GLN A 137 11.56 17.93 -14.56
N LEU A 138 11.95 19.15 -14.94
CA LEU A 138 11.06 20.04 -15.68
C LEU A 138 10.80 19.43 -17.07
N GLY A 139 9.83 18.53 -17.15
CA GLY A 139 9.25 18.08 -18.41
C GLY A 139 8.17 19.06 -18.83
N LYS A 140 8.30 19.63 -20.04
CA LYS A 140 7.26 20.45 -20.68
C LYS A 140 5.91 19.72 -20.66
N ASN A 141 4.87 20.46 -20.27
CA ASN A 141 3.45 20.11 -20.20
C ASN A 141 3.05 19.26 -19.00
N GLU A 142 2.81 19.93 -17.87
CA GLU A 142 1.83 19.49 -16.87
C GLU A 142 0.45 19.45 -17.55
N LYS A 143 0.11 18.34 -18.19
CA LYS A 143 -1.29 17.90 -18.19
C LYS A 143 -1.46 17.15 -16.88
N ASN A 144 -2.26 17.73 -16.00
CA ASN A 144 -2.77 17.11 -14.78
C ASN A 144 -3.08 15.64 -15.05
N ILE A 145 -2.24 14.74 -14.52
CA ILE A 145 -2.66 13.36 -14.35
C ILE A 145 -3.50 13.40 -13.08
N GLU A 146 -4.77 13.72 -13.26
CA GLU A 146 -5.79 13.50 -12.24
C GLU A 146 -5.72 12.02 -11.85
N ILE A 147 -5.42 11.77 -10.58
CA ILE A 147 -5.54 10.43 -10.00
C ILE A 147 -7.03 10.23 -9.76
N ASP A 148 -7.74 9.77 -10.78
CA ASP A 148 -9.07 9.21 -10.57
C ASP A 148 -8.88 7.77 -10.10
N PHE A 149 -9.17 7.51 -8.82
CA PHE A 149 -9.37 6.14 -8.36
C PHE A 149 -10.74 5.71 -8.87
N ASP A 150 -10.82 5.39 -10.15
CA ASP A 150 -12.05 4.95 -10.79
C ASP A 150 -12.45 3.59 -10.19
N VAL A 151 -13.42 3.64 -9.28
CA VAL A 151 -14.03 2.47 -8.63
C VAL A 151 -14.86 1.68 -9.66
N GLU A 152 -15.28 2.30 -10.76
CA GLU A 152 -16.13 1.74 -11.80
C GLU A 152 -15.32 0.98 -12.87
N ALA A 153 -14.08 1.37 -13.15
CA ALA A 153 -13.14 0.60 -13.99
C ALA A 153 -12.80 -0.81 -13.43
N LEU A 154 -13.16 -1.09 -12.17
CA LEU A 154 -13.05 -2.39 -11.52
C LEU A 154 -14.39 -3.15 -11.45
N SER A 155 -15.47 -2.59 -12.01
CA SER A 155 -16.76 -3.27 -12.15
C SER A 155 -16.81 -4.00 -13.50
N ILE A 156 -16.98 -5.32 -13.43
CA ILE A 156 -17.01 -6.21 -14.59
C ILE A 156 -18.39 -6.08 -15.23
N ASN A 157 -18.46 -5.44 -16.40
CA ASN A 157 -19.55 -5.70 -17.34
C ASN A 157 -19.01 -6.66 -18.40
N MET A 158 -19.42 -7.91 -18.31
CA MET A 158 -19.27 -8.90 -19.38
C MET A 158 -20.31 -8.56 -20.44
N GLU A 159 -19.85 -8.04 -21.57
CA GLU A 159 -20.45 -8.04 -22.92
C GLU A 159 -20.06 -6.72 -23.60
N GLU A 160 -18.95 -6.74 -24.36
CA GLU A 160 -18.79 -5.99 -25.63
C GLU A 160 -17.41 -6.29 -26.24
N GLU A 161 -17.43 -6.68 -27.52
CA GLU A 161 -16.26 -7.00 -28.35
C GLU A 161 -15.38 -5.76 -28.64
N PRO A 162 -14.05 -5.91 -28.82
CA PRO A 162 -13.13 -4.78 -28.91
C PRO A 162 -13.19 -4.10 -30.28
N SER A 163 -13.69 -2.86 -30.33
CA SER A 163 -13.41 -1.95 -31.44
C SER A 163 -12.07 -1.25 -31.22
N THR A 164 -11.17 -1.36 -32.20
CA THR A 164 -9.83 -0.75 -32.22
C THR A 164 -9.88 0.78 -32.35
N PRO A 165 -9.22 1.55 -31.47
CA PRO A 165 -8.88 2.95 -31.75
C PRO A 165 -7.39 3.11 -32.13
N CYS A 166 -7.17 4.00 -33.10
CA CYS A 166 -5.92 4.29 -33.79
C CYS A 166 -4.74 4.67 -32.88
N LYS A 167 -3.55 4.17 -33.25
CA LYS A 167 -2.27 4.38 -32.54
C LYS A 167 -1.76 5.82 -32.72
N ALA A 168 -1.91 6.66 -31.69
CA ALA A 168 -1.09 7.85 -31.53
C ALA A 168 0.29 7.46 -30.95
N HIS A 169 1.37 7.70 -31.70
CA HIS A 169 2.74 7.45 -31.27
C HIS A 169 3.12 8.38 -30.10
N THR A 170 3.04 7.89 -28.87
CA THR A 170 3.71 8.53 -27.73
C THR A 170 5.20 8.17 -27.75
N PRO A 171 6.13 9.12 -27.56
CA PRO A 171 7.55 8.81 -27.57
C PRO A 171 7.86 7.84 -26.42
N LYS A 172 8.50 6.71 -26.73
CA LYS A 172 9.01 5.77 -25.73
C LYS A 172 10.17 6.47 -25.00
N ILE A 173 9.90 6.96 -23.80
CA ILE A 173 10.95 7.39 -22.87
C ILE A 173 11.63 6.10 -22.42
N GLU A 174 12.84 5.84 -22.89
CA GLU A 174 13.65 4.69 -22.46
C GLU A 174 14.82 5.20 -21.61
N LEU A 175 15.11 4.50 -20.51
CA LEU A 175 16.25 4.83 -19.66
C LEU A 175 17.55 4.62 -20.44
N THR A 176 18.44 5.61 -20.45
CA THR A 176 19.69 5.49 -21.21
C THR A 176 20.62 4.47 -20.55
N TYR A 177 21.40 3.73 -21.34
CA TYR A 177 22.37 2.73 -20.82
C TYR A 177 23.27 3.30 -19.69
N ASN A 178 23.79 4.52 -19.87
CA ASN A 178 24.64 5.19 -18.85
C ASN A 178 23.89 5.51 -17.56
N GLU A 179 22.57 5.69 -17.60
CA GLU A 179 21.76 5.94 -16.40
C GLU A 179 21.50 4.66 -15.61
N VAL A 180 21.64 3.49 -16.25
CA VAL A 180 21.25 2.18 -15.73
C VAL A 180 22.45 1.28 -15.40
N LYS A 181 23.59 1.46 -16.07
CA LYS A 181 24.78 0.59 -15.98
C LYS A 181 25.28 0.35 -14.55
N ASP A 182 25.38 1.43 -13.76
CA ASP A 182 25.89 1.37 -12.39
C ASP A 182 24.76 1.53 -11.34
N CYS A 183 23.52 1.30 -11.75
CA CYS A 183 22.40 1.30 -10.83
C CYS A 183 22.47 0.14 -9.86
N ARG A 184 21.81 0.35 -8.73
CA ARG A 184 21.25 -0.74 -7.94
C ARG A 184 19.76 -0.77 -8.15
N TRP A 185 19.17 -1.93 -7.94
CA TRP A 185 17.79 -2.21 -8.27
C TRP A 185 17.01 -2.56 -7.02
N PHE A 186 15.76 -2.12 -7.00
CA PHE A 186 14.74 -2.58 -6.07
C PHE A 186 13.85 -3.57 -6.81
N TYR A 187 13.75 -4.79 -6.32
CA TYR A 187 12.99 -5.88 -6.92
C TYR A 187 11.72 -6.15 -6.12
N ASP A 188 10.57 -6.21 -6.78
CA ASP A 188 9.37 -6.84 -6.23
C ASP A 188 9.45 -8.34 -6.48
N THR A 189 9.28 -9.14 -5.43
CA THR A 189 9.26 -10.59 -5.53
C THR A 189 7.83 -11.11 -5.45
N PRO A 190 7.49 -12.21 -6.17
CA PRO A 190 6.18 -12.83 -6.04
C PRO A 190 5.85 -13.12 -4.57
N GLY A 191 4.58 -12.93 -4.21
CA GLY A 191 4.13 -13.18 -2.84
C GLY A 191 4.25 -14.65 -2.48
N ILE A 192 4.89 -14.93 -1.34
CA ILE A 192 4.95 -16.29 -0.80
C ILE A 192 3.53 -16.67 -0.36
N ILE A 193 2.96 -17.69 -0.99
CA ILE A 193 1.68 -18.27 -0.57
C ILE A 193 1.98 -19.17 0.62
N LYS A 194 1.23 -19.00 1.71
CA LYS A 194 1.31 -19.87 2.88
C LYS A 194 0.11 -20.79 2.87
N ASP A 195 0.33 -22.11 2.97
CA ASP A 195 -0.75 -23.11 2.88
C ASP A 195 -1.77 -22.96 4.02
N GLU A 196 -1.29 -22.66 5.24
CA GLU A 196 -2.12 -22.49 6.45
C GLU A 196 -2.81 -21.11 6.55
N CYS A 197 -2.79 -20.31 5.49
CA CYS A 197 -3.45 -19.01 5.51
C CYS A 197 -4.97 -19.19 5.42
N VAL A 198 -5.72 -18.68 6.41
CA VAL A 198 -7.19 -18.72 6.43
C VAL A 198 -7.79 -18.10 5.16
N LEU A 199 -7.12 -17.12 4.54
CA LEU A 199 -7.60 -16.49 3.30
C LEU A 199 -7.70 -17.47 2.13
N ASN A 200 -6.92 -18.56 2.12
CA ASN A 200 -6.97 -19.56 1.06
C ASN A 200 -8.25 -20.42 1.12
N LEU A 201 -8.93 -20.44 2.27
CA LEU A 201 -10.17 -21.18 2.48
C LEU A 201 -11.41 -20.36 2.08
N LEU A 202 -11.22 -19.07 1.77
CA LEU A 202 -12.30 -18.13 1.54
C LEU A 202 -12.45 -17.83 0.04
N THR A 203 -13.69 -17.60 -0.37
CA THR A 203 -14.01 -17.09 -1.71
C THR A 203 -13.61 -15.61 -1.85
N GLU A 204 -13.45 -15.12 -3.08
CA GLU A 204 -13.09 -13.71 -3.32
C GLU A 204 -14.06 -12.70 -2.66
N LYS A 205 -15.36 -13.03 -2.66
CA LYS A 205 -16.38 -12.19 -2.02
C LYS A 205 -16.20 -12.15 -0.51
N GLU A 206 -15.89 -13.28 0.11
CA GLU A 206 -15.63 -13.35 1.55
C GLU A 206 -14.33 -12.64 1.92
N ILE A 207 -13.26 -12.79 1.12
CA ILE A 207 -11.99 -12.08 1.33
C ILE A 207 -12.20 -10.56 1.37
N LYS A 208 -13.05 -10.00 0.50
CA LYS A 208 -13.40 -8.57 0.52
C LYS A 208 -14.10 -8.14 1.81
N CYS A 209 -14.86 -9.04 2.45
CA CYS A 209 -15.49 -8.78 3.75
C CYS A 209 -14.51 -8.94 4.91
N VAL A 210 -13.61 -9.93 4.84
CA VAL A 210 -12.63 -10.23 5.90
C VAL A 210 -11.51 -9.20 5.97
N LEU A 211 -10.96 -8.80 4.82
CA LEU A 211 -9.88 -7.84 4.76
C LEU A 211 -10.42 -6.42 4.99
N PRO A 212 -9.95 -5.72 6.04
CA PRO A 212 -10.44 -4.38 6.35
C PRO A 212 -9.99 -3.38 5.28
N THR A 213 -10.95 -2.70 4.67
CA THR A 213 -10.72 -1.58 3.72
C THR A 213 -10.75 -0.22 4.41
N PHE A 214 -11.42 -0.15 5.56
CA PHE A 214 -11.56 1.02 6.42
C PHE A 214 -10.91 0.78 7.79
N ALA A 215 -10.69 1.85 8.55
CA ALA A 215 -10.20 1.75 9.91
C ALA A 215 -11.11 0.83 10.74
N ILE A 216 -10.50 -0.11 11.45
CA ILE A 216 -11.23 -1.06 12.28
C ILE A 216 -11.75 -0.32 13.50
N VAL A 217 -13.07 -0.39 13.72
CA VAL A 217 -13.70 0.12 14.94
C VAL A 217 -13.87 -1.05 15.91
N PRO A 218 -13.22 -1.02 17.08
CA PRO A 218 -13.40 -2.07 18.08
C PRO A 218 -14.86 -2.20 18.50
N ARG A 219 -15.41 -3.42 18.45
CA ARG A 219 -16.78 -3.72 18.87
C ARG A 219 -16.73 -4.53 20.16
N THR A 220 -17.19 -3.94 21.26
CA THR A 220 -17.10 -4.57 22.59
C THR A 220 -18.44 -5.16 23.00
N PHE A 221 -18.42 -6.42 23.41
CA PHE A 221 -19.58 -7.17 23.87
C PHE A 221 -19.34 -7.70 25.28
N ILE A 222 -20.42 -7.91 26.04
CA ILE A 222 -20.34 -8.47 27.39
C ILE A 222 -20.85 -9.91 27.32
N LEU A 223 -19.99 -10.87 27.62
CA LEU A 223 -20.34 -12.30 27.66
C LEU A 223 -20.38 -12.80 29.09
N LYS A 224 -21.33 -13.71 29.36
CA LYS A 224 -21.41 -14.51 30.58
C LYS A 224 -20.81 -15.90 30.36
N PRO A 225 -20.37 -16.59 31.42
CA PRO A 225 -20.04 -18.01 31.32
C PRO A 225 -21.20 -18.80 30.68
N GLY A 226 -20.88 -19.71 29.75
CA GLY A 226 -21.85 -20.44 28.93
C GLY A 226 -22.33 -19.70 27.67
N MET A 227 -21.72 -18.57 27.31
CA MET A 227 -21.99 -17.86 26.05
C MET A 227 -20.87 -18.02 25.03
N THR A 228 -21.24 -17.92 23.76
CA THR A 228 -20.36 -18.06 22.60
C THR A 228 -20.44 -16.82 21.73
N LEU A 229 -19.29 -16.36 21.25
CA LEU A 229 -19.13 -15.31 20.25
C LEU A 229 -18.67 -15.93 18.93
N PHE A 230 -19.47 -15.77 17.89
CA PHE A 230 -19.12 -16.09 16.51
C PHE A 230 -18.70 -14.83 15.77
N LEU A 231 -17.54 -14.89 15.10
CA LEU A 231 -17.08 -13.86 14.17
C LEU A 231 -17.34 -14.35 12.75
N GLY A 232 -18.52 -14.00 12.20
CA GLY A 232 -19.05 -14.58 10.99
C GLY A 232 -19.03 -16.12 11.06
N ALA A 233 -18.55 -16.76 10.00
CA ALA A 233 -18.25 -18.19 9.96
C ALA A 233 -16.74 -18.49 10.06
N LEU A 234 -15.93 -17.52 10.51
CA LEU A 234 -14.45 -17.64 10.52
C LEU A 234 -13.90 -18.19 11.83
N GLY A 235 -14.57 -17.91 12.93
CA GLY A 235 -14.08 -18.24 14.25
C GLY A 235 -15.16 -18.20 15.31
N ARG A 236 -14.97 -19.02 16.35
CA ARG A 236 -15.86 -19.19 17.48
C ARG A 236 -15.04 -19.07 18.76
N ILE A 237 -15.52 -18.27 19.70
CA ILE A 237 -14.94 -18.11 21.03
C ILE A 237 -16.01 -18.47 22.06
N ASP A 238 -15.76 -19.52 22.84
CA ASP A 238 -16.66 -19.99 23.89
C ASP A 238 -16.16 -19.53 25.25
N TYR A 239 -16.98 -18.77 25.98
CA TYR A 239 -16.68 -18.39 27.35
C TYR A 239 -17.23 -19.46 28.30
N LEU A 240 -16.44 -20.51 28.54
CA LEU A 240 -16.91 -21.68 29.29
C LEU A 240 -17.09 -21.41 30.79
N GLN A 241 -16.10 -20.79 31.44
CA GLN A 241 -16.08 -20.60 32.89
C GLN A 241 -15.47 -19.25 33.28
N GLY A 242 -16.05 -18.62 34.29
CA GLY A 242 -15.49 -17.46 34.98
C GLY A 242 -16.44 -16.91 36.04
N ASN A 243 -15.92 -16.12 36.97
CA ASN A 243 -16.70 -15.68 38.14
C ASN A 243 -17.71 -14.57 37.81
N GLN A 244 -17.46 -13.81 36.73
CA GLN A 244 -18.26 -12.65 36.33
C GLN A 244 -18.36 -12.57 34.80
N SER A 245 -19.30 -11.75 34.33
CA SER A 245 -19.35 -11.36 32.93
C SER A 245 -18.04 -10.66 32.53
N SER A 246 -17.53 -10.94 31.33
CA SER A 246 -16.30 -10.34 30.82
C SER A 246 -16.56 -9.56 29.53
N TRP A 247 -15.76 -8.52 29.30
CA TRP A 247 -15.81 -7.72 28.09
C TRP A 247 -14.92 -8.34 27.02
N PHE A 248 -15.50 -8.59 25.86
CA PHE A 248 -14.82 -9.10 24.68
C PHE A 248 -14.83 -8.01 23.60
N SER A 249 -13.67 -7.42 23.35
CA SER A 249 -13.49 -6.43 22.29
C SER A 249 -13.02 -7.09 21.00
N VAL A 250 -13.90 -7.12 20.00
CA VAL A 250 -13.62 -7.65 18.66
C VAL A 250 -12.97 -6.56 17.81
N VAL A 251 -11.73 -6.78 17.41
CA VAL A 251 -10.97 -5.92 16.48
C VAL A 251 -10.82 -6.68 15.16
N ALA A 252 -11.82 -6.55 14.30
CA ALA A 252 -11.90 -7.20 12.99
C ALA A 252 -12.60 -6.28 11.98
N SER A 253 -12.61 -6.64 10.69
CA SER A 253 -13.33 -5.88 9.66
C SER A 253 -14.77 -5.54 10.09
N ASN A 254 -15.20 -4.30 9.86
CA ASN A 254 -16.52 -3.82 10.26
C ASN A 254 -17.65 -4.51 9.48
N LEU A 255 -17.34 -5.08 8.31
CA LEU A 255 -18.28 -5.83 7.48
C LEU A 255 -18.54 -7.24 8.00
N LEU A 256 -17.66 -7.78 8.87
CA LEU A 256 -17.86 -9.10 9.44
C LEU A 256 -18.91 -9.05 10.56
N PRO A 257 -19.99 -9.83 10.48
CA PRO A 257 -20.99 -9.85 11.53
C PRO A 257 -20.44 -10.54 12.79
N VAL A 258 -20.91 -10.11 13.95
CA VAL A 258 -20.65 -10.78 15.24
C VAL A 258 -21.97 -11.27 15.77
N HIS A 259 -22.06 -12.57 16.05
CA HIS A 259 -23.24 -13.20 16.61
C HIS A 259 -22.91 -13.76 17.98
N ILE A 260 -23.81 -13.54 18.94
CA ILE A 260 -23.65 -14.03 20.31
C ILE A 260 -24.83 -14.93 20.65
N THR A 261 -24.53 -16.12 21.15
CA THR A 261 -25.52 -17.13 21.54
C THR A 261 -25.07 -17.85 22.82
N PHE A 262 -25.93 -18.70 23.37
CA PHE A 262 -25.55 -19.66 24.41
C PHE A 262 -24.80 -20.82 23.77
N THR A 263 -23.77 -21.34 24.43
CA THR A 263 -22.88 -22.40 23.91
C THR A 263 -23.61 -23.70 23.57
N GLU A 264 -24.76 -23.93 24.20
CA GLU A 264 -25.63 -25.09 23.98
C GLU A 264 -26.43 -25.05 22.66
N LYS A 265 -26.49 -23.88 22.00
CA LYS A 265 -27.20 -23.65 20.74
C LYS A 265 -26.23 -23.45 19.58
#